data_AF-A0A0C9YTX2-F1
#
_entry.id   AF-A0A0C9YTX2-F1
#
_cell.length_a   1.000
_cell.length_b   1.000
_cell.length_c   1.000
_cell.angle_alpha   90.00
_cell.angle_beta   90.00
_cell.angle_gamma   90.00
#
_symmetry.space_group_name_H-M   'P 1'
#
loop_
_entity.id
_entity.type
_entity.pdbx_description
1 polymer ?
#
loop_
_entity_poly.entity_id
_entity_poly.type
_entity_poly.pdbx_seq_one_letter_code
_entity_poly.pdbx_strand_id
1 'polypeptide(L)'
;MNSLNSSTGFSLFQLHISHSPRLLPPLSAEDTHSTDGAEGFLSCLQLDILEAQDNLFAAKAFQAHAANQHQVPDPKFQVGDKVMLSTKHRHQENFNEMIMLYKTLSTL
;
A
#
# COMPACT_ATOMS: atom_id res chain seq x y z
N MET A 1 -18.86 -5.87 3.98
CA MET A 1 -18.28 -5.05 5.07
C MET A 1 -17.55 -3.87 4.46
N ASN A 2 -17.86 -2.65 4.88
CA ASN A 2 -17.17 -1.44 4.46
C ASN A 2 -16.30 -0.93 5.63
N SER A 3 -15.08 -1.46 5.77
CA SER A 3 -14.16 -1.11 6.86
C SER A 3 -13.09 -0.12 6.40
N LEU A 4 -12.69 0.79 7.30
CA LEU A 4 -11.61 1.73 7.05
C LEU A 4 -10.24 1.04 7.11
N ASN A 5 -9.34 1.43 6.22
CA ASN A 5 -7.95 1.02 6.27
C ASN A 5 -7.18 1.96 7.21
N SER A 6 -6.46 1.41 8.18
CA SER A 6 -5.70 2.19 9.18
C SER A 6 -4.56 3.03 8.59
N SER A 7 -4.03 2.67 7.43
CA SER A 7 -2.93 3.37 6.77
C SER A 7 -3.39 4.49 5.85
N THR A 8 -4.63 4.44 5.35
CA THR A 8 -5.16 5.49 4.47
C THR A 8 -6.25 6.32 5.12
N GLY A 9 -6.92 5.81 6.16
CA GLY A 9 -8.09 6.45 6.80
C GLY A 9 -9.40 6.24 6.03
N PHE A 10 -9.33 5.67 4.83
CA PHE A 10 -10.47 5.48 3.92
C PHE A 10 -10.80 4.01 3.72
N SER A 11 -12.03 3.76 3.29
CA SER A 11 -12.44 2.44 2.86
C SER A 11 -12.01 2.16 1.40
N LEU A 12 -11.94 0.87 1.05
CA LEU A 12 -11.65 0.47 -0.32
C LEU A 12 -12.69 0.99 -1.33
N PHE A 13 -13.95 1.12 -0.90
CA PHE A 13 -15.01 1.66 -1.75
C PHE A 13 -14.82 3.16 -1.99
N GLN A 14 -14.43 3.92 -0.96
CA GLN A 14 -14.10 5.33 -1.14
C GLN A 14 -12.91 5.52 -2.08
N LEU A 15 -11.88 4.69 -1.99
CA LEU A 15 -10.73 4.78 -2.90
C LEU A 15 -11.05 4.32 -4.33
N HIS A 16 -11.90 3.31 -4.51
CA HIS A 16 -12.17 2.72 -5.82
C HIS A 16 -13.32 3.39 -6.57
N ILE A 17 -14.40 3.72 -5.87
CA ILE A 17 -15.64 4.27 -6.44
C ILE A 17 -16.01 5.64 -5.85
N SER A 18 -15.11 6.26 -5.08
CA SER A 18 -15.29 7.59 -4.49
C SER A 18 -16.42 7.72 -3.46
N HIS A 19 -17.11 6.62 -3.14
CA HIS A 19 -18.24 6.66 -2.22
C HIS A 19 -18.49 5.30 -1.55
N SER A 20 -19.09 5.32 -0.37
CA SER A 20 -19.53 4.09 0.32
C SER A 20 -20.86 3.62 -0.26
N PRO A 21 -20.99 2.39 -0.78
CA PRO A 21 -22.26 1.91 -1.30
C PRO A 21 -23.37 2.09 -0.27
N ARG A 22 -24.40 2.88 -0.63
CA ARG A 22 -25.63 3.06 0.15
C ARG A 22 -26.70 2.16 -0.43
N LEU A 23 -27.58 1.67 0.43
CA LEU A 23 -28.86 1.12 -0.03
C LEU A 23 -29.64 2.25 -0.70
N LEU A 24 -30.10 2.02 -1.93
CA LEU A 24 -30.92 2.99 -2.65
C LEU A 24 -32.21 3.23 -1.84
N PRO A 25 -32.54 4.49 -1.51
CA PRO A 25 -33.84 4.82 -0.94
C PRO A 25 -34.96 4.40 -1.91
N PRO A 26 -36.18 4.11 -1.42
CA PRO A 26 -37.32 3.89 -2.29
C PRO A 26 -37.55 5.13 -3.17
N LEU A 27 -37.64 4.92 -4.48
CA LEU A 27 -37.78 6.00 -5.46
C LEU A 27 -39.14 6.68 -5.29
N SER A 28 -39.15 7.95 -4.87
CA SER A 28 -40.35 8.78 -4.82
C SER A 28 -40.47 9.58 -6.11
N ALA A 29 -41.67 9.69 -6.67
CA ALA A 29 -41.92 10.35 -7.95
C ALA A 29 -41.69 11.89 -7.93
N GLU A 30 -41.47 12.46 -6.74
CA GLU A 30 -41.36 13.92 -6.51
C GLU A 30 -39.91 14.43 -6.41
N ASP A 31 -38.91 13.58 -6.69
CA ASP A 31 -37.50 13.97 -6.59
C ASP A 31 -37.11 14.91 -7.75
N THR A 32 -37.42 16.18 -7.58
CA THR A 32 -36.93 17.25 -8.46
C THR A 32 -35.42 17.37 -8.23
N HIS A 33 -34.63 16.74 -9.11
CA HIS A 33 -33.17 16.74 -9.04
C HIS A 33 -32.61 18.16 -9.11
N SER A 34 -32.36 18.76 -7.95
CA SER A 34 -31.50 19.93 -7.85
C SER A 34 -30.05 19.45 -7.95
N THR A 35 -29.32 19.88 -8.98
CA THR A 35 -27.88 19.63 -9.16
C THR A 35 -27.00 20.43 -8.18
N ASP A 36 -27.65 21.22 -7.33
CA ASP A 36 -27.07 22.12 -6.34
C ASP A 36 -26.40 21.29 -5.22
N GLY A 37 -25.14 20.92 -5.44
CA GLY A 37 -24.38 20.04 -4.55
C GLY A 37 -23.39 19.12 -5.25
N ALA A 38 -23.49 18.94 -6.57
CA ALA A 38 -22.56 18.11 -7.33
C ALA A 38 -21.12 18.68 -7.32
N GLU A 39 -20.98 20.00 -7.47
CA GLU A 39 -19.66 20.66 -7.45
C GLU A 39 -19.00 20.60 -6.06
N GLY A 40 -19.79 20.81 -5.01
CA GLY A 40 -19.32 20.66 -3.63
C GLY A 40 -18.88 19.23 -3.33
N PHE A 41 -19.65 18.24 -3.79
CA PHE A 41 -19.30 16.83 -3.66
C PHE A 41 -18.00 16.50 -4.38
N LEU A 42 -17.82 16.96 -5.63
CA LEU A 42 -16.58 16.75 -6.39
C LEU A 42 -15.37 17.40 -5.72
N SER A 43 -15.55 18.60 -5.14
CA SER A 43 -14.49 19.29 -4.40
C SER A 43 -14.07 18.53 -3.15
N CYS A 44 -15.03 18.02 -2.37
CA CYS A 44 -14.74 17.17 -1.21
C CYS A 44 -14.01 15.88 -1.62
N LEU A 45 -14.44 15.24 -2.70
CA LEU A 45 -13.82 14.03 -3.23
C LEU A 45 -12.34 14.26 -3.59
N GLN A 46 -12.03 15.38 -4.23
CA GLN A 46 -10.64 15.73 -4.54
C GLN A 46 -9.79 15.92 -3.28
N LEU A 47 -10.35 16.57 -2.25
CA LEU A 47 -9.69 16.71 -0.95
C LEU A 47 -9.44 15.36 -0.27
N ASP A 48 -10.44 14.47 -0.27
CA ASP A 48 -10.34 13.13 0.30
C ASP A 48 -9.23 12.30 -0.38
N ILE A 49 -9.07 12.42 -1.71
CA ILE A 49 -7.99 11.75 -2.44
C ILE A 49 -6.62 12.28 -2.00
N LEU A 50 -6.48 13.60 -1.87
CA LEU A 50 -5.22 14.22 -1.44
C LEU A 50 -4.86 13.77 -0.01
N GLU A 51 -5.83 13.80 0.91
CA GLU A 51 -5.63 13.33 2.28
C GLU A 51 -5.25 11.84 2.33
N ALA A 52 -5.89 11.00 1.50
CA ALA A 52 -5.55 9.58 1.40
C ALA A 52 -4.10 9.35 0.94
N GLN A 53 -3.62 10.17 0.00
CA GLN A 53 -2.25 10.10 -0.51
C GLN A 53 -1.24 10.52 0.56
N ASP A 54 -1.52 11.59 1.29
CA ASP A 54 -0.68 12.07 2.39
C ASP A 54 -0.61 11.05 3.53
N ASN A 55 -1.75 10.48 3.93
CA ASN A 55 -1.82 9.42 4.93
C ASN A 55 -1.00 8.19 4.52
N LEU A 56 -1.11 7.78 3.25
CA LEU A 56 -0.34 6.65 2.72
C LEU A 56 1.17 6.95 2.70
N PHE A 57 1.56 8.18 2.37
CA PHE A 57 2.95 8.60 2.39
C PHE A 57 3.52 8.58 3.81
N ALA A 58 2.79 9.14 4.78
CA ALA A 58 3.15 9.10 6.18
C ALA A 58 3.27 7.66 6.69
N ALA A 59 2.30 6.80 6.38
CA ALA A 59 2.33 5.39 6.77
C ALA A 59 3.57 4.67 6.22
N LYS A 60 3.94 4.91 4.94
CA LYS A 60 5.17 4.34 4.36
C LYS A 60 6.43 4.85 5.06
N ALA A 61 6.49 6.14 5.39
CA ALA A 61 7.62 6.70 6.13
C ALA A 61 7.74 6.07 7.53
N PHE A 62 6.62 5.91 8.25
CA PHE A 62 6.62 5.22 9.54
C PHE A 62 7.02 3.75 9.44
N GLN A 63 6.52 3.04 8.42
CA GLN A 63 6.90 1.65 8.16
C GLN A 63 8.40 1.53 7.87
N ALA A 64 8.94 2.41 7.02
CA ALA A 64 10.38 2.43 6.72
C ALA A 64 11.21 2.76 7.97
N HIS A 65 10.78 3.74 8.77
CA HIS A 65 11.44 4.08 10.02
C HIS A 65 11.45 2.90 11.01
N ALA A 66 10.29 2.28 11.25
CA ALA A 66 10.16 1.13 12.14
C ALA A 66 10.96 -0.08 11.64
N ALA A 67 10.99 -0.33 10.33
CA ALA A 67 11.82 -1.38 9.74
C ALA A 67 13.31 -1.10 9.94
N ASN A 68 13.74 0.15 9.75
CA ASN A 68 15.13 0.56 9.87
C ASN A 68 15.62 0.58 11.34
N GLN A 69 14.73 0.77 12.33
CA GLN A 69 15.10 0.72 13.75
C GLN A 69 15.74 -0.60 14.18
N HIS A 70 15.35 -1.70 13.53
CA HIS A 70 15.86 -3.04 13.82
C HIS A 70 16.79 -3.56 12.72
N GLN A 71 17.30 -2.68 11.85
CA GLN A 71 18.22 -3.08 10.81
C GLN A 71 19.53 -3.57 11.44
N VAL A 72 19.82 -4.86 11.28
CA VAL A 72 21.11 -5.43 11.65
C VAL A 72 22.17 -4.81 10.73
N PRO A 73 23.34 -4.40 11.26
CA PRO A 73 24.42 -3.89 10.44
C PRO A 73 24.72 -4.84 9.28
N ASP A 74 24.89 -4.28 8.08
CA ASP A 74 25.19 -5.11 6.91
C ASP A 74 26.47 -5.92 7.18
N PRO A 75 26.40 -7.26 7.09
CA PRO A 75 27.57 -8.10 7.28
C PRO A 75 28.61 -7.76 6.20
N LYS A 76 29.84 -7.46 6.64
CA LYS A 76 30.97 -7.23 5.74
C LYS A 76 31.44 -8.57 5.19
N PHE A 77 31.17 -8.83 3.92
CA PHE A 77 31.67 -10.00 3.20
C PHE A 77 32.96 -9.67 2.46
N GLN A 78 33.92 -10.59 2.49
CA GLN A 78 35.15 -10.54 1.71
C GLN A 78 35.03 -11.41 0.46
N VAL A 79 35.89 -11.14 -0.53
CA VAL A 79 35.95 -11.95 -1.75
C VAL A 79 36.40 -13.37 -1.38
N GLY A 80 35.57 -14.36 -1.73
CA GLY A 80 35.80 -15.76 -1.39
C GLY A 80 34.93 -16.30 -0.24
N ASP A 81 34.21 -15.42 0.47
CA ASP A 81 33.29 -15.84 1.54
C ASP A 81 32.11 -16.63 0.98
N LYS A 82 31.82 -17.75 1.65
CA LYS A 82 30.66 -18.59 1.35
C LYS A 82 29.46 -18.07 2.12
N VAL A 83 28.48 -17.52 1.40
CA VAL A 83 27.24 -17.00 1.99
C VAL A 83 26.06 -17.89 1.64
N MET A 84 25.20 -18.14 2.62
CA MET A 84 23.97 -18.91 2.43
C MET A 84 22.82 -17.97 2.11
N LEU A 85 22.14 -18.18 0.98
CA LEU A 85 20.96 -17.39 0.61
C LEU A 85 19.69 -18.22 0.81
N SER A 86 18.78 -17.72 1.64
CA SER A 86 17.45 -18.31 1.76
C SER A 86 16.59 -17.91 0.55
N THR A 87 16.05 -18.89 -0.16
CA THR A 87 15.15 -18.70 -1.32
C THR A 87 13.67 -18.72 -0.93
N LYS A 88 13.34 -18.86 0.36
CA LYS A 88 11.99 -19.15 0.88
C LYS A 88 10.89 -18.18 0.41
N HIS A 89 11.22 -16.92 0.14
CA HIS A 89 10.27 -15.89 -0.27
C HIS A 89 10.47 -15.43 -1.72
N ARG A 90 11.27 -16.15 -2.53
CA ARG A 90 11.46 -15.84 -3.94
C ARG A 90 10.25 -16.35 -4.72
N HIS A 91 9.39 -15.42 -5.12
CA HIS A 91 8.01 -15.63 -5.57
C HIS A 91 7.80 -16.46 -6.87
N GLN A 92 8.81 -17.16 -7.40
CA GLN A 92 8.63 -17.94 -8.62
C GLN A 92 9.18 -19.37 -8.62
N GLU A 93 9.96 -19.83 -7.63
CA GLU A 93 10.41 -21.23 -7.63
C GLU A 93 10.47 -21.74 -6.19
N ASN A 94 9.51 -22.61 -5.84
CA ASN A 94 9.51 -23.39 -4.59
C ASN A 94 10.60 -24.47 -4.65
N PHE A 95 11.87 -24.06 -4.76
CA PHE A 95 13.00 -24.93 -4.50
C PHE A 95 13.45 -24.69 -3.06
N ASN A 96 13.05 -25.62 -2.19
CA ASN A 96 13.56 -25.77 -0.81
C ASN A 96 15.01 -26.30 -0.84
N GLU A 97 15.89 -25.64 -1.57
CA GLU A 97 17.32 -25.93 -1.54
C GLU A 97 18.09 -24.65 -1.25
N MET A 98 18.92 -24.73 -0.21
CA MET A 98 19.84 -23.69 0.21
C MET A 98 20.96 -23.59 -0.83
N ILE A 99 20.81 -22.69 -1.80
CA ILE A 99 21.80 -22.52 -2.88
C ILE A 99 22.97 -21.70 -2.36
N MET A 100 24.16 -22.30 -2.39
CA MET A 100 25.44 -21.63 -2.15
C MET A 100 25.81 -20.78 -3.37
N LEU A 101 25.51 -19.49 -3.33
CA LEU A 101 25.92 -18.56 -4.38
C LEU A 101 27.32 -18.02 -4.06
N TYR A 102 28.30 -18.39 -4.88
CA TYR A 102 29.57 -17.67 -4.94
C TYR A 102 29.29 -16.30 -5.58
N LYS A 103 29.19 -15.25 -4.76
CA LYS A 103 29.13 -13.87 -5.28
C LYS A 103 30.47 -13.53 -5.93
N THR A 104 30.58 -13.71 -7.24
CA THR A 104 31.52 -12.94 -8.06
C THR A 104 30.96 -11.53 -8.22
N LEU A 105 31.16 -10.69 -7.21
CA LEU A 105 30.99 -9.24 -7.36
C LEU A 105 32.16 -8.73 -8.22
N SER A 106 32.02 -8.91 -9.53
CA SER A 106 32.79 -8.15 -10.52
C SER A 106 32.39 -6.69 -10.34
N THR A 107 33.35 -5.89 -9.89
CA THR A 107 33.41 -4.44 -10.09
C THR A 107 32.91 -4.07 -11.49
N LEU A 108 31.87 -3.25 -11.55
CA LEU A 108 31.64 -2.15 -12.50
C LEU A 108 30.47 -1.30 -12.00
#